data_AF-A0A1I7EL85-F1
#
_entry.id   AF-A0A1I7EL85-F1
#
_cell.length_a   1.000
_cell.length_b   1.000
_cell.length_c   1.000
_cell.angle_alpha   90.00
_cell.angle_beta   90.00
_cell.angle_gamma   90.00
#
_symmetry.space_group_name_H-M   'P 1'
#
loop_
_entity.id
_entity.type
_entity.pdbx_description
1 polymer ?
#
loop_
_entity_poly.entity_id
_entity_poly.type
_entity_poly.pdbx_seq_one_letter_code
_entity_poly.pdbx_strand_id
1 'polypeptide(L)'
;MEVSIEELDHIPPAIPLLISEVFAKSKDWHVARRRLKEMLPELKRQSEIYEVSAASRTRVSAAPGSLAVYLDGGLDLFSEDQGCQAIGCRVEAAKRLTRSIGLIADTIWLTDLVTEKFCRFGRVTNRKLDEILGHALVLLELYPLMAAGIVKFRSPWIRACSACLDHFNEEVDRIAETLQREHSEEFSLEPHPAGGFSFKTGSLYDPPLYLHVLPRGSAKSDLVSLQDLVHGAVRSAVHSALWTGREAVIGSGAIFSNSGIGLAGLAYKEGAVRNRSELRLLDERRSVNVPWVSDLTSPQIIQLRQEAASALPMFREMLAKHLSTPGDGDGALSSRSVVDDLRQQSVEVRNELGGIQRHAARFWKSSYTLLGFGVSAYGVATSQVLPAVGGLLPIIQLIMSHKSGTEREMEKVTYRPGYVLVKAQEILAHNH
;
A
#
# COMPACT_ATOMS: atom_id res chain seq x y z
N MET A 1 -17.65 -6.34 -12.87
CA MET A 1 -17.26 -5.45 -14.00
C MET A 1 -15.79 -5.17 -13.82
N GLU A 2 -14.94 -5.76 -14.64
CA GLU A 2 -13.54 -5.36 -14.71
C GLU A 2 -13.51 -4.02 -15.45
N VAL A 3 -13.26 -2.93 -14.71
CA VAL A 3 -12.98 -1.64 -15.33
C VAL A 3 -11.62 -1.78 -16.01
N SER A 4 -11.53 -1.45 -17.30
CA SER A 4 -10.24 -1.48 -18.00
C SER A 4 -9.31 -0.48 -17.32
N ILE A 5 -8.07 -0.88 -17.04
CA ILE A 5 -7.09 -0.01 -16.36
C ILE A 5 -6.85 1.29 -17.13
N GLU A 6 -7.07 1.27 -18.45
CA GLU A 6 -6.95 2.41 -19.36
C GLU A 6 -8.03 3.48 -19.12
N GLU A 7 -9.14 3.11 -18.48
CA GLU A 7 -10.25 4.02 -18.13
C GLU A 7 -10.05 4.66 -16.75
N LEU A 8 -9.04 4.23 -15.99
CA LEU A 8 -8.78 4.76 -14.66
C LEU A 8 -8.02 6.09 -14.76
N ASP A 9 -8.76 7.17 -14.50
CA ASP A 9 -8.24 8.54 -14.53
C ASP A 9 -6.91 8.72 -13.77
N HIS A 10 -6.74 8.05 -12.64
CA HIS A 10 -5.60 8.24 -11.75
C HIS A 10 -4.35 7.43 -12.11
N ILE A 11 -4.36 6.73 -13.24
CA ILE A 11 -3.23 5.96 -13.75
C ILE A 11 -2.67 6.68 -14.98
N PRO A 12 -1.38 7.05 -14.98
CA PRO A 12 -0.75 7.63 -16.15
C PRO A 12 -0.85 6.67 -17.34
N PRO A 13 -1.33 7.12 -18.52
CA PRO A 13 -1.59 6.25 -19.68
C PRO A 13 -0.31 5.62 -20.24
N ALA A 14 0.86 6.20 -19.94
CA ALA A 14 2.15 5.60 -20.27
C ALA A 14 2.41 4.27 -19.53
N ILE A 15 1.82 4.05 -18.35
CA ILE A 15 2.00 2.82 -17.55
C ILE A 15 1.39 1.59 -18.21
N PRO A 16 0.09 1.55 -18.57
CA PRO A 16 -0.49 0.37 -19.22
C PRO A 16 0.19 0.07 -20.55
N LEU A 17 0.61 1.08 -21.32
CA LEU A 17 1.42 0.88 -22.53
C LEU A 17 2.77 0.23 -22.23
N LEU A 18 3.48 0.72 -21.21
CA LEU A 18 4.77 0.16 -20.80
C LEU A 18 4.64 -1.32 -20.39
N ILE A 19 3.58 -1.66 -19.68
CA ILE A 19 3.33 -3.03 -19.22
C ILE A 19 2.91 -3.94 -20.38
N SER A 20 1.90 -3.55 -21.15
CA SER A 20 1.27 -4.39 -22.18
C SER A 20 2.09 -4.48 -23.47
N GLU A 21 2.69 -3.38 -23.93
CA GLU A 21 3.36 -3.33 -25.24
C GLU A 21 4.86 -3.56 -25.15
N VAL A 22 5.49 -3.06 -24.09
CA VAL A 22 6.93 -3.23 -23.87
C VAL A 22 7.21 -4.53 -23.14
N PHE A 23 6.68 -4.74 -21.94
CA PHE A 23 7.03 -5.91 -21.13
C PHE A 23 6.35 -7.20 -21.61
N ALA A 24 5.03 -7.22 -21.72
CA ALA A 24 4.30 -8.46 -22.04
C ALA A 24 4.67 -9.04 -23.41
N LYS A 25 5.11 -8.20 -24.37
CA LYS A 25 5.52 -8.63 -25.72
C LYS A 25 7.03 -8.81 -25.89
N SER A 26 7.82 -8.61 -24.84
CA SER A 26 9.27 -8.80 -24.88
C SER A 26 9.66 -10.12 -24.23
N LYS A 27 10.50 -10.90 -24.92
CA LYS A 27 11.07 -12.12 -24.36
C LYS A 27 12.31 -11.84 -23.51
N ASP A 28 13.10 -10.86 -23.94
CA ASP A 28 14.40 -10.53 -23.33
C ASP A 28 14.57 -9.02 -23.14
N TRP A 29 15.49 -8.64 -22.25
CA TRP A 29 15.80 -7.25 -21.91
C TRP A 29 16.19 -6.39 -23.13
N HIS A 30 16.95 -6.96 -24.08
CA HIS A 30 17.35 -6.26 -25.30
C HIS A 30 16.15 -5.92 -26.21
N VAL A 31 15.18 -6.83 -26.29
CA VAL A 31 13.95 -6.62 -27.06
C VAL A 31 13.09 -5.56 -26.39
N ALA A 32 12.97 -5.61 -25.06
CA ALA A 32 12.27 -4.60 -24.27
C ALA A 32 12.88 -3.21 -24.46
N ARG A 33 14.21 -3.09 -24.43
CA ARG A 33 14.90 -1.81 -24.69
C ARG A 33 14.62 -1.27 -26.08
N ARG A 34 14.67 -2.12 -27.10
CA ARG A 34 14.38 -1.72 -28.49
C ARG A 34 12.94 -1.24 -28.63
N ARG A 35 11.96 -1.99 -28.12
CA ARG A 35 10.54 -1.61 -28.13
C ARG A 35 10.28 -0.31 -27.38
N LEU A 36 10.85 -0.15 -26.19
CA LEU A 36 10.74 1.09 -25.41
C LEU A 36 11.27 2.29 -26.21
N LYS A 37 12.41 2.13 -26.89
CA LYS A 37 12.96 3.19 -27.75
C LYS A 37 12.03 3.53 -28.92
N GLU A 38 11.42 2.53 -29.56
CA GLU A 38 10.48 2.72 -30.66
C GLU A 38 9.18 3.40 -30.19
N MET A 39 8.69 3.07 -28.99
CA MET A 39 7.48 3.65 -28.39
C MET A 39 7.68 4.99 -27.67
N LEU A 40 8.92 5.41 -27.43
CA LEU A 40 9.24 6.61 -26.65
C LEU A 40 8.50 7.88 -27.13
N PRO A 41 8.36 8.16 -28.44
CA PRO A 41 7.61 9.33 -28.91
C PRO A 41 6.14 9.30 -28.46
N GLU A 42 5.51 8.12 -28.47
CA GLU A 42 4.13 7.95 -28.06
C GLU A 42 3.98 8.09 -26.54
N LEU A 43 4.84 7.41 -25.78
CA LEU A 43 4.85 7.50 -24.32
C LEU A 43 5.03 8.95 -23.86
N LYS A 44 5.96 9.69 -24.49
CA LYS A 44 6.19 11.11 -24.23
C LYS A 44 4.93 11.94 -24.53
N ARG A 45 4.32 11.76 -25.71
CA ARG A 45 3.11 12.49 -26.10
C ARG A 45 1.97 12.29 -25.09
N GLN A 46 1.74 11.05 -24.67
CA GLN A 46 0.70 10.74 -23.69
C GLN A 46 1.02 11.29 -22.31
N SER A 47 2.29 11.23 -21.89
CA SER A 47 2.73 11.82 -20.63
C SER A 47 2.56 13.35 -20.60
N GLU A 48 2.86 14.06 -21.69
CA GLU A 48 2.66 15.51 -21.78
C GLU A 48 1.18 15.90 -21.67
N ILE A 49 0.28 15.16 -22.34
CA ILE A 49 -1.17 15.37 -22.23
C ILE A 49 -1.64 15.08 -20.81
N TYR A 50 -1.17 13.96 -20.23
CA TYR A 50 -1.54 13.55 -18.88
C TYR A 50 -1.08 14.59 -17.84
N GLU A 51 0.15 15.10 -17.94
CA GLU A 51 0.70 16.15 -17.06
C GLU A 51 -0.22 17.38 -16.99
N VAL A 52 -0.66 17.89 -18.15
CA VAL A 52 -1.55 19.05 -18.22
C VAL A 52 -2.90 18.75 -17.57
N SER A 53 -3.47 17.56 -17.86
CA SER A 53 -4.77 17.15 -17.31
C SER A 53 -4.71 16.91 -15.80
N ALA A 54 -3.70 16.20 -15.31
CA ALA A 54 -3.52 15.85 -13.91
C ALA A 54 -3.31 17.09 -13.03
N ALA A 55 -2.58 18.09 -13.54
CA ALA A 55 -2.38 19.36 -12.85
C ALA A 55 -3.66 20.21 -12.76
N SER A 56 -4.68 19.94 -13.57
CA SER A 56 -5.98 20.64 -13.54
C SER A 56 -7.07 19.94 -12.74
N ARG A 57 -6.85 18.68 -12.33
CA ARG A 57 -7.86 17.90 -11.62
C ARG A 57 -8.09 18.43 -10.22
N THR A 58 -9.34 18.73 -9.91
CA THR A 58 -9.78 19.01 -8.55
C THR A 58 -9.61 17.75 -7.72
N ARG A 59 -8.85 17.85 -6.63
CA ARG A 59 -8.71 16.72 -5.71
C ARG A 59 -9.98 16.56 -4.92
N VAL A 60 -10.55 15.36 -4.99
CA VAL A 60 -11.69 14.96 -4.17
C VAL A 60 -11.14 14.44 -2.86
N SER A 61 -11.63 15.00 -1.75
CA SER A 61 -11.31 14.49 -0.41
C SER A 61 -11.74 13.01 -0.31
N ALA A 62 -10.97 12.22 0.43
CA ALA A 62 -11.31 10.83 0.67
C ALA A 62 -12.72 10.69 1.26
N ALA A 63 -13.46 9.65 0.85
CA ALA A 63 -14.78 9.39 1.41
C ALA A 63 -14.68 9.19 2.93
N PRO A 64 -15.67 9.62 3.73
CA PRO A 64 -15.67 9.39 5.17
C PRO A 64 -15.47 7.89 5.49
N GLY A 65 -14.53 7.58 6.38
CA GLY A 65 -14.18 6.20 6.75
C GLY A 65 -13.23 5.48 5.80
N SER A 66 -12.81 6.10 4.69
CA SER A 66 -11.77 5.55 3.82
C SER A 66 -10.37 5.98 4.28
N LEU A 67 -9.41 5.06 4.21
CA LEU A 67 -8.01 5.34 4.55
C LEU A 67 -7.20 5.61 3.28
N ALA A 68 -6.94 6.88 3.00
CA ALA A 68 -6.00 7.30 1.97
C ALA A 68 -4.58 7.40 2.57
N VAL A 69 -3.62 6.70 1.97
CA VAL A 69 -2.21 6.69 2.38
C VAL A 69 -1.37 7.36 1.31
N TYR A 70 -0.52 8.30 1.70
CA TYR A 70 0.44 8.99 0.85
C TYR A 70 1.85 8.54 1.20
N LEU A 71 2.54 7.99 0.20
CA LEU A 71 3.87 7.45 0.39
C LEU A 71 4.93 8.52 0.18
N ASP A 72 5.95 8.51 1.04
CA ASP A 72 7.05 9.47 1.07
C ASP A 72 8.39 8.78 1.35
N GLY A 73 9.49 9.47 1.06
CA GLY A 73 10.83 8.94 1.32
C GLY A 73 11.15 7.76 0.41
N GLY A 74 11.79 6.74 0.97
CA GLY A 74 12.10 5.49 0.30
C GLY A 74 10.90 4.55 0.12
N LEU A 75 9.72 4.90 0.67
CA LEU A 75 8.47 4.21 0.35
C LEU A 75 7.87 4.71 -0.97
N ASP A 76 8.25 5.90 -1.43
CA ASP A 76 7.95 6.35 -2.79
C ASP A 76 8.91 5.66 -3.77
N LEU A 77 8.44 4.52 -4.32
CA LEU A 77 9.26 3.57 -5.07
C LEU A 77 9.89 4.12 -6.36
N PHE A 78 9.49 5.32 -6.79
CA PHE A 78 10.01 5.97 -7.99
C PHE A 78 10.94 7.15 -7.69
N SER A 79 11.13 7.50 -6.40
CA SER A 79 12.07 8.52 -5.96
C SER A 79 13.52 8.04 -6.15
N GLU A 80 14.35 8.86 -6.80
CA GLU A 80 15.76 8.53 -7.06
C GLU A 80 16.66 8.78 -5.84
N ASP A 81 16.27 9.74 -4.99
CA ASP A 81 17.18 10.30 -3.99
C ASP A 81 16.92 9.80 -2.56
N GLN A 82 15.79 9.12 -2.33
CA GLN A 82 15.28 8.87 -0.98
C GLN A 82 15.15 7.38 -0.64
N GLY A 83 15.51 6.50 -1.58
CA GLY A 83 15.37 5.06 -1.44
C GLY A 83 16.47 4.27 -2.14
N CYS A 84 16.43 2.96 -1.92
CA CYS A 84 17.34 2.01 -2.52
C CYS A 84 17.12 1.91 -4.03
N GLN A 85 18.11 2.27 -4.85
CA GLN A 85 17.96 2.31 -6.32
C GLN A 85 18.14 0.97 -7.03
N ALA A 86 18.68 -0.04 -6.34
CA ALA A 86 18.85 -1.37 -6.92
C ALA A 86 17.47 -1.98 -7.28
N ILE A 87 17.33 -2.49 -8.52
CA ILE A 87 16.05 -2.99 -9.04
C ILE A 87 15.45 -4.05 -8.12
N GLY A 88 16.24 -5.04 -7.68
CA GLY A 88 15.77 -6.08 -6.76
C GLY A 88 15.27 -5.51 -5.43
N CYS A 89 15.94 -4.49 -4.91
CA CYS A 89 15.55 -3.81 -3.68
C CYS A 89 14.20 -3.09 -3.81
N ARG A 90 13.97 -2.43 -4.94
CA ARG A 90 12.71 -1.73 -5.26
C ARG A 90 11.55 -2.70 -5.50
N VAL A 91 11.80 -3.81 -6.18
CA VAL A 91 10.83 -4.89 -6.38
C VAL A 91 10.42 -5.49 -5.03
N GLU A 92 11.38 -5.77 -4.14
CA GLU A 92 11.08 -6.28 -2.79
C GLU A 92 10.41 -5.22 -1.91
N ALA A 93 10.71 -3.93 -2.09
CA ALA A 93 9.99 -2.84 -1.44
C ALA A 93 8.52 -2.77 -1.93
N ALA A 94 8.28 -2.94 -3.24
CA ALA A 94 6.93 -2.98 -3.82
C ALA A 94 6.10 -4.15 -3.25
N LYS A 95 6.70 -5.34 -3.14
CA LYS A 95 6.07 -6.51 -2.52
C LYS A 95 5.74 -6.26 -1.05
N ARG A 96 6.68 -5.70 -0.29
CA ARG A 96 6.47 -5.35 1.12
C ARG A 96 5.35 -4.33 1.30
N LEU A 97 5.35 -3.27 0.48
CA LEU A 97 4.30 -2.24 0.47
C LEU A 97 2.93 -2.83 0.17
N THR A 98 2.87 -3.73 -0.82
CA THR A 98 1.64 -4.44 -1.16
C THR A 98 1.14 -5.26 0.03
N ARG A 99 2.02 -5.98 0.72
CA ARG A 99 1.69 -6.79 1.90
C ARG A 99 1.26 -5.97 3.11
N SER A 100 1.95 -4.88 3.41
CA SER A 100 1.68 -4.09 4.62
C SER A 100 0.50 -3.15 4.45
N ILE A 101 0.50 -2.36 3.37
CA ILE A 101 -0.45 -1.26 3.19
C ILE A 101 -1.60 -1.67 2.27
N GLY A 102 -1.38 -2.62 1.35
CA GLY A 102 -2.37 -3.04 0.37
C GLY A 102 -3.66 -3.61 0.98
N LEU A 103 -3.63 -4.15 2.19
CA LEU A 103 -4.83 -4.59 2.91
C LEU A 103 -5.53 -3.44 3.67
N ILE A 104 -4.75 -2.57 4.29
CA ILE A 104 -5.24 -1.58 5.25
C ILE A 104 -5.77 -0.34 4.52
N ALA A 105 -5.06 0.14 3.50
CA ALA A 105 -5.43 1.35 2.78
C ALA A 105 -6.58 1.11 1.79
N ASP A 106 -7.47 2.07 1.66
CA ASP A 106 -8.44 2.13 0.55
C ASP A 106 -7.81 2.69 -0.70
N THR A 107 -6.90 3.66 -0.52
CA THR A 107 -6.17 4.26 -1.62
C THR A 107 -4.73 4.51 -1.19
N ILE A 108 -3.80 4.16 -2.06
CA ILE A 108 -2.37 4.38 -1.91
C ILE A 108 -1.95 5.36 -3.00
N TRP A 109 -1.44 6.51 -2.61
CA TRP A 109 -0.93 7.54 -3.50
C TRP A 109 0.58 7.45 -3.65
N LEU A 110 1.04 7.20 -4.87
CA LEU A 110 2.43 7.26 -5.30
C LEU A 110 2.66 8.52 -6.13
N THR A 111 3.86 9.08 -6.07
CA THR A 111 4.20 10.24 -6.89
C THR A 111 4.54 9.81 -8.31
N ASP A 112 3.94 10.48 -9.30
CA ASP A 112 4.14 10.18 -10.72
C ASP A 112 5.46 10.74 -11.27
N LEU A 113 6.57 10.17 -10.81
CA LEU A 113 7.91 10.48 -11.32
C LEU A 113 8.19 9.80 -12.67
N VAL A 114 7.31 8.88 -13.10
CA VAL A 114 7.43 8.17 -14.39
C VAL A 114 7.03 9.10 -15.54
N THR A 115 5.88 9.76 -15.43
CA THR A 115 5.45 10.76 -16.43
C THR A 115 6.47 11.89 -16.53
N GLU A 116 6.99 12.38 -15.41
CA GLU A 116 8.04 13.41 -15.41
C GLU A 116 9.27 12.99 -16.23
N LYS A 117 9.74 11.76 -16.04
CA LYS A 117 10.88 11.23 -16.80
C LYS A 117 10.60 11.19 -18.29
N PHE A 118 9.39 10.85 -18.73
CA PHE A 118 9.06 10.84 -20.15
C PHE A 118 8.99 12.25 -20.74
N CYS A 119 8.38 13.21 -20.04
CA CYS A 119 8.32 14.61 -20.47
C CYS A 119 9.74 15.21 -20.58
N ARG A 120 10.60 14.91 -19.60
CA ARG A 120 11.97 15.47 -19.47
C ARG A 120 13.07 14.52 -19.97
N PHE A 121 12.74 13.55 -20.83
CA PHE A 121 13.66 12.46 -21.19
C PHE A 121 14.97 12.93 -21.84
N GLY A 122 14.92 14.02 -22.61
CA GLY A 122 16.09 14.58 -23.31
C GLY A 122 16.72 13.60 -24.32
N ARG A 123 18.05 13.58 -24.43
CA ARG A 123 18.76 12.64 -25.29
C ARG A 123 18.61 11.20 -24.79
N VAL A 124 18.22 10.30 -25.69
CA VAL A 124 18.06 8.87 -25.42
C VAL A 124 19.41 8.20 -25.21
N THR A 125 19.56 7.53 -24.07
CA THR A 125 20.73 6.69 -23.74
C THR A 125 20.27 5.32 -23.25
N ASN A 126 21.11 4.29 -23.42
CA ASN A 126 20.77 2.93 -22.95
C ASN A 126 20.51 2.91 -21.44
N ARG A 127 21.30 3.67 -20.67
CA ARG A 127 21.13 3.80 -19.22
C ARG A 127 19.73 4.32 -18.84
N LYS A 128 19.26 5.40 -19.48
CA LYS A 128 17.91 5.94 -19.21
C LYS A 128 16.80 4.96 -19.58
N LEU A 129 16.98 4.24 -20.70
CA LEU A 129 16.03 3.19 -21.09
C LEU A 129 16.00 2.07 -20.04
N ASP A 130 17.15 1.63 -19.57
CA ASP A 130 17.26 0.59 -18.53
C ASP A 130 16.66 1.03 -17.20
N GLU A 131 16.81 2.30 -16.82
CA GLU A 131 16.16 2.88 -15.63
C GLU A 131 14.62 2.81 -15.75
N ILE A 132 14.05 3.17 -16.91
CA ILE A 132 12.60 3.06 -17.14
C ILE A 132 12.13 1.59 -17.15
N LEU A 133 12.91 0.68 -17.73
CA LEU A 133 12.60 -0.75 -17.66
C LEU A 133 12.65 -1.26 -16.21
N GLY A 134 13.56 -0.75 -15.38
CA GLY A 134 13.56 -1.00 -13.94
C GLY A 134 12.29 -0.51 -13.24
N HIS A 135 11.80 0.68 -13.61
CA HIS A 135 10.54 1.23 -13.08
C HIS A 135 9.35 0.36 -13.47
N ALA A 136 9.34 -0.16 -14.70
CA ALA A 136 8.29 -1.03 -15.19
C ALA A 136 8.21 -2.36 -14.43
N LEU A 137 9.34 -2.94 -14.01
CA LEU A 137 9.33 -4.14 -13.17
C LEU A 137 8.65 -3.89 -11.81
N VAL A 138 8.91 -2.72 -11.21
CA VAL A 138 8.21 -2.29 -9.98
C VAL A 138 6.71 -2.10 -10.24
N LEU A 139 6.35 -1.49 -11.38
CA LEU A 139 4.96 -1.30 -11.78
C LEU A 139 4.22 -2.62 -12.03
N LEU A 140 4.89 -3.65 -12.54
CA LEU A 140 4.31 -4.98 -12.72
C LEU A 140 3.89 -5.61 -11.38
N GLU A 141 4.70 -5.48 -10.33
CA GLU A 141 4.35 -5.96 -8.99
C GLU A 141 3.15 -5.22 -8.38
N LEU A 142 3.03 -3.93 -8.68
CA LEU A 142 1.91 -3.08 -8.25
C LEU A 142 0.68 -3.18 -9.15
N TYR A 143 0.80 -3.78 -10.34
CA TYR A 143 -0.25 -3.81 -11.34
C TYR A 143 -1.59 -4.34 -10.84
N PRO A 144 -1.64 -5.44 -10.05
CA PRO A 144 -2.91 -5.92 -9.51
C PRO A 144 -3.61 -4.85 -8.66
N LEU A 145 -2.87 -4.13 -7.81
CA LEU A 145 -3.43 -3.07 -6.96
C LEU A 145 -3.87 -1.84 -7.76
N MET A 146 -3.16 -1.52 -8.85
CA MET A 146 -3.54 -0.46 -9.78
C MET A 146 -4.85 -0.80 -10.50
N ALA A 147 -4.97 -2.03 -11.03
CA ALA A 147 -6.18 -2.51 -11.68
C ALA A 147 -7.38 -2.56 -10.71
N ALA A 148 -7.15 -2.85 -9.43
CA ALA A 148 -8.16 -2.78 -8.38
C ALA A 148 -8.51 -1.34 -7.93
N GLY A 149 -7.87 -0.31 -8.49
CA GLY A 149 -8.09 1.10 -8.13
C GLY A 149 -7.55 1.51 -6.76
N ILE A 150 -6.73 0.65 -6.13
CA ILE A 150 -6.15 0.89 -4.80
C ILE A 150 -4.92 1.79 -4.95
N VAL A 151 -4.00 1.46 -5.86
CA VAL A 151 -2.84 2.31 -6.14
C VAL A 151 -3.21 3.36 -7.18
N LYS A 152 -2.96 4.62 -6.84
CA LYS A 152 -3.21 5.80 -7.66
C LYS A 152 -1.96 6.67 -7.72
N PHE A 153 -1.86 7.47 -8.77
CA PHE A 153 -0.73 8.38 -8.94
C PHE A 153 -1.15 9.83 -8.74
N ARG A 154 -0.36 10.54 -7.94
CA ARG A 154 -0.45 11.99 -7.80
C ARG A 154 0.60 12.67 -8.67
N SER A 155 0.28 13.87 -9.14
CA SER A 155 1.24 14.68 -9.86
C SER A 155 2.40 15.12 -8.94
N PRO A 156 3.67 15.05 -9.41
CA PRO A 156 4.81 15.67 -8.73
C PRO A 156 4.83 17.20 -8.87
N TRP A 157 3.91 17.81 -9.62
CA TRP A 157 3.92 19.24 -9.92
C TRP A 157 2.87 19.98 -9.11
N ILE A 158 3.28 21.13 -8.55
CA ILE A 158 2.37 22.11 -7.97
C ILE A 158 2.42 23.37 -8.82
N ARG A 159 1.23 23.87 -9.17
CA ARG A 159 1.08 25.21 -9.72
C ARG A 159 1.14 26.20 -8.55
N ALA A 160 2.33 26.71 -8.27
CA ALA A 160 2.57 27.79 -7.32
C ALA A 160 3.15 29.00 -8.06
N CYS A 161 2.86 30.21 -7.58
CA CYS A 161 3.61 31.38 -8.02
C CYS A 161 5.05 31.32 -7.50
N SER A 162 5.98 32.03 -8.13
CA SER A 162 7.39 32.06 -7.72
C SER A 162 7.54 32.42 -6.24
N ALA A 163 6.86 33.48 -5.78
CA ALA A 163 6.93 33.91 -4.39
C ALA A 163 6.48 32.83 -3.37
N CYS A 164 5.44 32.05 -3.68
CA CYS A 164 5.00 30.94 -2.81
C CYS A 164 6.01 29.79 -2.82
N LEU A 165 6.62 29.51 -3.97
CA LEU A 165 7.65 28.48 -4.10
C LEU A 165 8.93 28.88 -3.36
N ASP A 166 9.34 30.14 -3.47
CA ASP A 166 10.48 30.70 -2.76
C ASP A 166 10.26 30.63 -1.24
N HIS A 167 9.08 31.08 -0.77
CA HIS A 167 8.73 30.96 0.65
C HIS A 167 8.72 29.50 1.14
N PHE A 168 8.20 28.57 0.34
CA PHE A 168 8.24 27.15 0.67
C PHE A 168 9.68 26.62 0.77
N ASN A 169 10.54 27.00 -0.17
CA ASN A 169 11.94 26.61 -0.16
C ASN A 169 12.69 27.19 1.04
N GLU A 170 12.46 28.45 1.39
CA GLU A 170 13.02 29.09 2.59
C GLU A 170 12.58 28.39 3.88
N GLU A 171 11.32 27.96 3.97
CA GLU A 171 10.82 27.18 5.10
C GLU A 171 11.53 25.81 5.18
N VAL A 172 11.66 25.12 4.05
CA VAL A 172 12.39 23.85 3.97
C VAL A 172 13.84 24.03 4.42
N ASP A 173 14.52 25.06 3.93
CA ASP A 173 15.92 25.35 4.28
C ASP A 173 16.07 25.59 5.78
N ARG A 174 15.21 26.43 6.38
CA ARG A 174 15.23 26.71 7.83
C ARG A 174 15.04 25.45 8.69
N ILE A 175 14.08 24.60 8.30
CA ILE A 175 13.81 23.34 9.01
C ILE A 175 14.99 22.38 8.83
N ALA A 176 15.51 22.27 7.60
CA ALA A 176 16.63 21.40 7.28
C ALA A 176 17.90 21.80 8.05
N GLU A 177 18.23 23.09 8.14
CA GLU A 177 19.37 23.59 8.92
C GLU A 177 19.24 23.30 10.42
N THR A 178 18.02 23.32 10.95
CA THR A 178 17.76 23.01 12.36
C THR A 178 17.95 21.52 12.60
N LEU A 179 17.29 20.68 11.80
CA LEU A 179 17.40 19.22 11.91
C LEU A 179 18.82 18.71 11.61
N GLN A 180 19.53 19.35 10.69
CA GLN A 180 20.94 19.05 10.40
C GLN A 180 21.81 19.26 11.62
N ARG A 181 21.62 20.36 12.37
CA ARG A 181 22.40 20.62 13.59
C ARG A 181 22.12 19.58 14.68
N GLU A 182 20.85 19.20 14.84
CA GLU A 182 20.42 18.23 15.85
C GLU A 182 20.83 16.78 15.55
N HIS A 183 20.91 16.42 14.27
CA HIS A 183 21.11 15.03 13.83
C HIS A 183 22.39 14.79 13.03
N SER A 184 23.31 15.76 13.01
CA SER A 184 24.57 15.67 12.25
C SER A 184 25.40 14.42 12.57
N GLU A 185 25.36 13.96 13.82
CA GLU A 185 26.13 12.80 14.31
C GLU A 185 25.66 11.44 13.74
N GLU A 186 24.44 11.35 13.22
CA GLU A 186 23.91 10.11 12.63
C GLU A 186 24.52 9.80 11.26
N PHE A 187 25.05 10.84 10.60
CA PHE A 187 25.60 10.73 9.27
C PHE A 187 27.09 10.42 9.32
N SER A 188 27.52 9.47 8.50
CA SER A 188 28.93 9.14 8.38
C SER A 188 29.32 8.87 6.93
N LEU A 189 30.58 9.14 6.63
CA LEU A 189 31.18 8.87 5.33
C LEU A 189 32.31 7.86 5.51
N GLU A 190 32.19 6.71 4.87
CA GLU A 190 33.19 5.64 4.93
C GLU A 190 33.71 5.28 3.54
N PRO A 191 34.97 4.84 3.38
CA PRO A 191 35.46 4.33 2.09
C PRO A 191 34.61 3.14 1.61
N HIS A 192 34.20 3.12 0.35
CA HIS A 192 33.43 2.01 -0.22
C HIS A 192 34.38 0.97 -0.86
N PRO A 193 34.16 -0.36 -0.69
CA PRO A 193 35.03 -1.41 -1.22
C PRO A 193 35.20 -1.37 -2.75
N ALA A 194 34.16 -0.96 -3.48
CA ALA A 194 34.20 -0.79 -4.94
C ALA A 194 34.81 0.56 -5.40
N GLY A 195 35.49 1.29 -4.51
CA GLY A 195 35.97 2.65 -4.72
C GLY A 195 34.92 3.72 -4.40
N GLY A 196 35.35 4.96 -4.15
CA GLY A 196 34.49 6.05 -3.71
C GLY A 196 34.15 6.01 -2.22
N PHE A 197 33.03 6.63 -1.84
CA PHE A 197 32.57 6.72 -0.45
C PHE A 197 31.14 6.17 -0.28
N SER A 198 30.87 5.64 0.90
CA SER A 198 29.56 5.23 1.39
C SER A 198 29.04 6.29 2.34
N PHE A 199 28.00 7.01 1.95
CA PHE A 199 27.29 7.92 2.83
C PHE A 199 26.20 7.14 3.57
N LYS A 200 26.33 7.04 4.89
CA LYS A 200 25.40 6.34 5.77
C LYS A 200 24.48 7.35 6.44
N THR A 201 23.18 7.08 6.43
CA THR A 201 22.17 7.96 7.03
C THR A 201 21.82 7.63 8.49
N GLY A 202 22.45 6.61 9.07
CA GLY A 202 22.22 6.21 10.45
C GLY A 202 20.79 5.74 10.72
N SER A 203 20.29 6.02 11.93
CA SER A 203 18.95 5.61 12.38
C SER A 203 17.81 6.54 11.94
N LEU A 204 18.11 7.51 11.07
CA LEU A 204 17.13 8.46 10.55
C LEU A 204 16.26 7.90 9.42
N TYR A 205 16.58 6.69 8.95
CA TYR A 205 15.82 5.94 7.98
C TYR A 205 15.67 4.50 8.45
N ASP A 206 14.51 3.89 8.21
CA ASP A 206 14.29 2.47 8.48
C ASP A 206 13.89 1.69 7.20
N PRO A 207 14.76 0.81 6.67
CA PRO A 207 16.12 0.53 7.14
C PRO A 207 17.09 1.68 6.84
N PRO A 208 18.26 1.73 7.51
CA PRO A 208 19.32 2.70 7.22
C PRO A 208 19.73 2.67 5.73
N LEU A 209 19.90 3.85 5.14
CA LEU A 209 20.31 3.99 3.75
C LEU A 209 21.83 4.09 3.63
N TYR A 210 22.36 3.43 2.61
CA TYR A 210 23.77 3.46 2.21
C TYR A 210 23.84 3.99 0.79
N LEU A 211 24.22 5.26 0.64
CA LEU A 211 24.34 5.91 -0.66
C LEU A 211 25.79 5.86 -1.13
N HIS A 212 25.99 5.32 -2.33
CA HIS A 212 27.33 5.25 -2.93
C HIS A 212 27.63 6.57 -3.66
N VAL A 213 28.63 7.29 -3.16
CA VAL A 213 29.06 8.59 -3.69
C VAL A 213 30.38 8.39 -4.43
N LEU A 214 30.35 8.62 -5.75
CA LEU A 214 31.53 8.60 -6.60
C LEU A 214 32.12 10.02 -6.71
N PRO A 215 33.44 10.19 -6.51
CA PRO A 215 34.09 11.48 -6.73
C PRO A 215 33.96 11.88 -8.21
N ARG A 216 33.57 13.13 -8.46
CA ARG A 216 33.54 13.68 -9.82
C ARG A 216 34.97 14.04 -10.21
N GLY A 217 35.64 13.20 -11.01
CA GLY A 217 36.95 13.51 -11.59
C GLY A 217 38.16 12.85 -10.90
N SER A 218 39.34 12.97 -11.52
CA SER A 218 40.59 12.34 -11.10
C SER A 218 41.38 13.13 -10.05
N ALA A 219 40.92 14.32 -9.66
CA ALA A 219 41.61 15.18 -8.71
C ALA A 219 41.03 15.00 -7.29
N LYS A 220 41.92 14.83 -6.31
CA LYS A 220 41.57 14.72 -4.88
C LYS A 220 40.85 15.97 -4.30
N SER A 221 40.71 17.05 -5.06
CA SER A 221 40.07 18.31 -4.65
C SER A 221 38.55 18.35 -4.83
N ASP A 222 37.94 17.43 -5.59
CA ASP A 222 36.48 17.36 -5.80
C ASP A 222 35.78 16.39 -4.82
N LEU A 223 36.36 16.25 -3.62
CA LEU A 223 35.74 15.49 -2.54
C LEU A 223 34.57 16.30 -1.97
N VAL A 224 33.35 15.81 -2.19
CA VAL A 224 32.14 16.40 -1.61
C VAL A 224 32.26 16.38 -0.08
N SER A 225 32.09 17.53 0.57
CA SER A 225 32.11 17.61 2.03
C SER A 225 30.97 16.77 2.62
N LEU A 226 31.24 16.09 3.73
CA LEU A 226 30.18 15.39 4.48
C LEU A 226 29.06 16.38 4.84
N GLN A 227 29.38 17.63 5.18
CA GLN A 227 28.36 18.63 5.52
C GLN A 227 27.42 18.94 4.35
N ASP A 228 27.94 19.00 3.12
CA ASP A 228 27.12 19.25 1.93
C ASP A 228 26.22 18.06 1.62
N LEU A 229 26.73 16.82 1.77
CA LEU A 229 25.94 15.61 1.61
C LEU A 229 24.82 15.52 2.65
N VAL A 230 25.14 15.82 3.91
CA VAL A 230 24.15 15.85 5.00
C VAL A 230 23.09 16.90 4.73
N HIS A 231 23.50 18.12 4.39
CA HIS A 231 22.57 19.20 4.10
C HIS A 231 21.63 18.82 2.95
N GLY A 232 22.17 18.31 1.84
CA GLY A 232 21.38 17.85 0.70
C GLY A 232 20.40 16.73 1.05
N ALA A 233 20.84 15.73 1.82
CA ALA A 233 20.00 14.60 2.23
C ALA A 233 18.86 15.04 3.17
N VAL A 234 19.16 15.86 4.18
CA VAL A 234 18.16 16.39 5.12
C VAL A 234 17.18 17.30 4.38
N ARG A 235 17.68 18.23 3.57
CA ARG A 235 16.87 19.13 2.77
C ARG A 235 15.91 18.38 1.84
N SER A 236 16.40 17.37 1.12
CA SER A 236 15.57 16.56 0.21
C SER A 236 14.47 15.83 0.97
N ALA A 237 14.79 15.21 2.11
CA ALA A 237 13.81 14.50 2.92
C ALA A 237 12.73 15.43 3.49
N VAL A 238 13.12 16.59 4.04
CA VAL A 238 12.18 17.60 4.55
C VAL A 238 11.31 18.16 3.43
N HIS A 239 11.91 18.46 2.27
CA HIS A 239 11.18 18.93 1.10
C HIS A 239 10.11 17.93 0.68
N SER A 240 10.47 16.66 0.50
CA SER A 240 9.52 15.62 0.08
C SER A 240 8.43 15.39 1.13
N ALA A 241 8.80 15.35 2.42
CA ALA A 241 7.84 15.12 3.48
C ALA A 241 6.81 16.25 3.56
N LEU A 242 7.24 17.52 3.55
CA LEU A 242 6.35 18.69 3.55
C LEU A 242 5.48 18.74 2.28
N TRP A 243 6.08 18.41 1.13
CA TRP A 243 5.35 18.31 -0.13
C TRP A 243 4.26 17.26 -0.05
N THR A 244 4.61 16.07 0.41
CA THR A 244 3.70 14.95 0.58
C THR A 244 2.61 15.29 1.59
N GLY A 245 2.96 15.97 2.68
CA GLY A 245 2.03 16.35 3.73
C GLY A 245 1.00 17.36 3.27
N ARG A 246 1.38 18.34 2.44
CA ARG A 246 0.40 19.21 1.78
C ARG A 246 -0.64 18.40 1.00
N GLU A 247 -0.20 17.41 0.23
CA GLU A 247 -1.13 16.58 -0.55
C GLU A 247 -1.99 15.69 0.31
N ALA A 248 -1.43 15.13 1.38
CA ALA A 248 -2.15 14.34 2.35
C ALA A 248 -3.24 15.18 3.05
N VAL A 249 -2.94 16.41 3.46
CA VAL A 249 -3.91 17.32 4.08
C VAL A 249 -5.06 17.64 3.11
N ILE A 250 -4.75 17.99 1.86
CA ILE A 250 -5.77 18.29 0.84
C ILE A 250 -6.68 17.07 0.59
N GLY A 251 -6.10 15.87 0.53
CA GLY A 251 -6.84 14.64 0.30
C GLY A 251 -7.41 13.97 1.56
N SER A 252 -7.22 14.57 2.74
CA SER A 252 -7.61 14.00 4.03
C SER A 252 -7.04 12.59 4.28
N GLY A 253 -5.77 12.38 3.95
CA GLY A 253 -5.06 11.12 4.14
C GLY A 253 -3.90 11.18 5.12
N ALA A 254 -3.32 10.01 5.38
CA ALA A 254 -2.16 9.83 6.24
C ALA A 254 -0.87 9.72 5.42
N ILE A 255 0.26 10.17 5.99
CA ILE A 255 1.58 10.07 5.38
C ILE A 255 2.31 8.86 5.94
N PHE A 256 2.85 8.04 5.05
CA PHE A 256 3.70 6.92 5.39
C PHE A 256 5.08 7.18 4.77
N SER A 257 6.08 7.35 5.63
CA SER A 257 7.46 7.58 5.22
C SER A 257 8.35 6.65 6.02
N ASN A 258 9.43 6.19 5.41
CA ASN A 258 10.53 5.53 6.11
C ASN A 258 11.65 6.50 6.51
N SER A 259 11.47 7.80 6.21
CA SER A 259 12.40 8.86 6.56
C SER A 259 11.96 9.50 7.87
N GLY A 260 12.58 9.09 8.97
CA GLY A 260 12.37 9.70 10.29
C GLY A 260 12.72 11.19 10.30
N ILE A 261 13.73 11.60 9.53
CA ILE A 261 14.10 13.01 9.38
C ILE A 261 13.07 13.82 8.57
N GLY A 262 12.44 13.21 7.55
CA GLY A 262 11.34 13.83 6.82
C GLY A 262 10.10 14.02 7.70
N LEU A 263 9.74 12.98 8.46
CA LEU A 263 8.66 13.06 9.46
C LEU A 263 8.95 14.08 10.56
N ALA A 264 10.21 14.22 10.98
CA ALA A 264 10.63 15.27 11.90
C ALA A 264 10.38 16.66 11.34
N GLY A 265 10.67 16.88 10.06
CA GLY A 265 10.39 18.14 9.37
C GLY A 265 8.91 18.49 9.35
N LEU A 266 8.04 17.50 9.09
CA LEU A 266 6.58 17.66 9.18
C LEU A 266 6.15 18.04 10.60
N ALA A 267 6.62 17.29 11.59
CA ALA A 267 6.24 17.52 12.98
C ALA A 267 6.72 18.86 13.52
N TYR A 268 7.90 19.33 13.07
CA TYR A 268 8.40 20.67 13.35
C TYR A 268 7.48 21.73 12.77
N LYS A 269 7.02 21.56 11.52
CA LYS A 269 6.08 22.50 10.86
C LYS A 269 4.73 22.56 11.58
N GLU A 270 4.25 21.43 12.09
CA GLU A 270 3.01 21.34 12.87
C GLU A 270 3.16 21.84 14.32
N GLY A 271 4.40 22.09 14.78
CA GLY A 271 4.70 22.43 16.17
C GLY A 271 4.47 21.30 17.16
N ALA A 272 4.35 20.06 16.67
CA ALA A 272 3.91 18.89 17.42
C ALA A 272 5.05 18.16 18.15
N VAL A 273 6.29 18.27 17.66
CA VAL A 273 7.44 17.54 18.21
C VAL A 273 8.59 18.48 18.53
N ARG A 274 9.19 18.27 19.70
CA ARG A 274 10.31 19.07 20.21
C ARG A 274 11.61 18.30 20.30
N ASN A 275 11.58 16.96 20.43
CA ASN A 275 12.77 16.16 20.74
C ASN A 275 12.87 14.81 19.99
N ARG A 276 14.10 14.29 19.84
CA ARG A 276 14.45 13.01 19.19
C ARG A 276 13.71 11.77 19.74
N SER A 277 13.48 11.71 21.05
CA SER A 277 12.76 10.60 21.69
C SER A 277 11.30 10.52 21.28
N GLU A 278 10.66 11.67 21.02
CA GLU A 278 9.26 11.75 20.58
C GLU A 278 9.11 11.24 19.14
N LEU A 279 10.09 11.50 18.27
CA LEU A 279 10.11 10.97 16.90
C LEU A 279 10.22 9.45 16.85
N ARG A 280 11.11 8.86 17.66
CA ARG A 280 11.23 7.40 17.76
C ARG A 280 9.95 6.75 18.27
N LEU A 281 9.31 7.36 19.28
CA LEU A 281 8.02 6.88 19.77
C LEU A 281 6.92 6.99 18.72
N LEU A 282 6.94 8.03 17.87
CA LEU A 282 6.00 8.16 16.76
C LEU A 282 6.22 7.08 15.68
N ASP A 283 7.47 6.70 15.42
CA ASP A 283 7.83 5.73 14.39
C ASP A 283 7.55 4.28 14.83
N GLU A 284 7.95 3.91 16.06
CA GLU A 284 7.66 2.59 16.65
C GLU A 284 6.14 2.33 16.78
N ARG A 285 5.34 3.39 16.97
CA ARG A 285 3.87 3.29 17.00
C ARG A 285 3.26 2.98 15.63
N ARG A 286 3.98 3.23 14.53
CA ARG A 286 3.46 3.11 13.16
C ARG A 286 3.83 1.79 12.48
N SER A 287 4.71 0.97 13.08
CA SER A 287 5.03 -0.36 12.57
C SER A 287 4.01 -1.41 13.03
N VAL A 288 2.93 -1.61 12.27
CA VAL A 288 2.01 -2.73 12.49
C VAL A 288 2.29 -3.83 11.48
N ASN A 289 2.78 -4.98 11.96
CA ASN A 289 2.92 -6.18 11.14
C ASN A 289 1.71 -7.10 11.39
N VAL A 290 0.87 -7.26 10.37
CA VAL A 290 -0.32 -8.10 10.46
C VAL A 290 0.06 -9.56 10.12
N PRO A 291 -0.15 -10.53 11.03
CA PRO A 291 0.25 -11.91 10.82
C PRO A 291 -0.46 -12.54 9.62
N TRP A 292 0.21 -13.47 8.93
CA TRP A 292 -0.27 -14.21 7.73
C TRP A 292 -0.47 -13.34 6.48
N VAL A 293 -0.77 -12.05 6.63
CA VAL A 293 -0.87 -11.10 5.51
C VAL A 293 0.51 -10.81 4.91
N SER A 294 1.56 -10.84 5.73
CA SER A 294 2.96 -10.68 5.31
C SER A 294 3.44 -11.68 4.26
N ASP A 295 2.78 -12.84 4.18
CA ASP A 295 3.21 -13.95 3.32
C ASP A 295 2.40 -14.00 2.01
N LEU A 296 1.37 -13.15 1.87
CA LEU A 296 0.54 -13.09 0.68
C LEU A 296 1.24 -12.36 -0.48
N THR A 297 0.86 -12.76 -1.69
CA THR A 297 1.20 -12.09 -2.96
C THR A 297 0.19 -11.00 -3.30
N SER A 298 0.53 -10.07 -4.20
CA SER A 298 -0.37 -8.98 -4.60
C SER A 298 -1.77 -9.45 -5.06
N PRO A 299 -1.90 -10.49 -5.90
CA PRO A 299 -3.21 -11.02 -6.28
C PRO A 299 -3.99 -11.61 -5.10
N GLN A 300 -3.32 -12.33 -4.20
CA GLN A 300 -3.94 -12.91 -3.01
C GLN A 300 -4.44 -11.84 -2.03
N ILE A 301 -3.77 -10.69 -1.96
CA ILE A 301 -4.24 -9.57 -1.14
C ILE A 301 -5.53 -8.99 -1.71
N ILE A 302 -5.66 -8.90 -3.03
CA ILE A 302 -6.91 -8.47 -3.67
C ILE A 302 -8.03 -9.49 -3.44
N GLN A 303 -7.72 -10.79 -3.59
CA GLN A 303 -8.65 -11.86 -3.25
C GLN A 303 -9.10 -11.75 -1.79
N LEU A 304 -8.17 -11.57 -0.85
CA LEU A 304 -8.48 -11.38 0.57
C LEU A 304 -9.40 -10.18 0.79
N ARG A 305 -9.16 -9.06 0.09
CA ARG A 305 -10.02 -7.88 0.20
C ARG A 305 -11.44 -8.14 -0.30
N GLN A 306 -11.59 -8.94 -1.36
CA GLN A 306 -12.89 -9.31 -1.90
C GLN A 306 -13.63 -10.28 -0.97
N GLU A 307 -12.93 -11.30 -0.45
CA GLU A 307 -13.53 -12.31 0.43
C GLU A 307 -13.85 -11.77 1.83
N ALA A 308 -13.05 -10.82 2.34
CA ALA A 308 -13.23 -10.23 3.65
C ALA A 308 -13.82 -8.80 3.61
N ALA A 309 -14.47 -8.42 2.50
CA ALA A 309 -14.96 -7.06 2.26
C ALA A 309 -15.86 -6.52 3.40
N SER A 310 -16.68 -7.39 4.01
CA SER A 310 -17.54 -7.06 5.15
C SER A 310 -16.77 -6.72 6.43
N ALA A 311 -15.63 -7.39 6.68
CA ALA A 311 -14.83 -7.22 7.90
C ALA A 311 -13.82 -6.07 7.81
N LEU A 312 -13.43 -5.67 6.59
CA LEU A 312 -12.37 -4.67 6.38
C LEU A 312 -12.63 -3.32 7.06
N PRO A 313 -13.84 -2.72 7.03
CA PRO A 313 -14.06 -1.42 7.67
C PRO A 313 -13.78 -1.46 9.18
N MET A 314 -14.31 -2.47 9.89
CA MET A 314 -14.08 -2.64 11.32
C MET A 314 -12.61 -2.95 11.63
N PHE A 315 -11.97 -3.77 10.80
CA PHE A 315 -10.55 -4.06 10.90
C PHE A 315 -9.70 -2.80 10.80
N ARG A 316 -10.00 -1.92 9.84
CA ARG A 316 -9.32 -0.64 9.67
C ARG A 316 -9.56 0.33 10.81
N GLU A 317 -10.80 0.44 11.29
CA GLU A 317 -11.12 1.31 12.42
C GLU A 317 -10.38 0.86 13.69
N MET A 318 -10.33 -0.45 13.94
CA MET A 318 -9.58 -1.01 15.05
C MET A 318 -8.09 -0.69 14.93
N LEU A 319 -7.47 -0.92 13.76
CA LEU A 319 -6.07 -0.55 13.51
C LEU A 319 -5.84 0.96 13.66
N ALA A 320 -6.72 1.79 13.12
CA ALA A 320 -6.62 3.24 13.19
C ALA A 320 -6.70 3.77 14.63
N LYS A 321 -7.60 3.22 15.47
CA LYS A 321 -7.68 3.54 16.90
C LYS A 321 -6.36 3.27 17.61
N HIS A 322 -5.73 2.13 17.34
CA HIS A 322 -4.45 1.80 17.96
C HIS A 322 -3.30 2.68 17.44
N LEU A 323 -3.30 3.02 16.15
CA LEU A 323 -2.32 3.94 15.57
C LEU A 323 -2.49 5.40 16.06
N SER A 324 -3.70 5.79 16.48
CA SER A 324 -4.04 7.18 16.82
C SER A 324 -4.03 7.47 18.33
N THR A 325 -4.07 6.46 19.20
CA THR A 325 -4.24 6.69 20.64
C THR A 325 -2.90 7.18 21.25
N PRO A 326 -2.85 8.41 21.82
CA PRO A 326 -1.67 8.88 22.54
C PRO A 326 -1.58 8.16 23.88
N GLY A 327 -0.88 7.02 23.91
CA GLY A 327 -0.60 6.29 25.14
C GLY A 327 0.53 6.96 25.93
N ASP A 328 0.24 7.33 27.19
CA ASP A 328 1.24 7.54 28.22
C ASP A 328 2.05 6.24 28.40
N GLY A 329 3.30 6.23 27.93
CA GLY A 329 4.36 5.43 28.54
C GLY A 329 4.45 3.91 28.31
N ASP A 330 3.98 3.32 27.19
CA ASP A 330 4.50 2.00 26.73
C ASP A 330 4.09 1.63 25.28
N GLY A 331 4.83 2.13 24.28
CA GLY A 331 4.48 1.96 22.85
C GLY A 331 4.64 0.53 22.30
N ALA A 332 5.64 -0.22 22.79
CA ALA A 332 5.96 -1.56 22.27
C ALA A 332 5.04 -2.66 22.80
N LEU A 333 4.45 -2.49 24.00
CA LEU A 333 3.43 -3.39 24.52
C LEU A 333 2.10 -3.25 23.77
N SER A 334 1.81 -2.04 23.26
CA SER A 334 0.56 -1.75 22.58
C SER A 334 0.43 -2.40 21.19
N SER A 335 1.50 -2.43 20.37
CA SER A 335 1.41 -3.07 19.05
C SER A 335 1.26 -4.61 19.14
N ARG A 336 1.94 -5.24 20.11
CA ARG A 336 1.81 -6.67 20.38
C ARG A 336 0.42 -7.04 20.90
N SER A 337 -0.17 -6.21 21.78
CA SER A 337 -1.51 -6.48 22.28
C SER A 337 -2.55 -6.49 21.16
N VAL A 338 -2.44 -5.60 20.17
CA VAL A 338 -3.36 -5.60 18.99
C VAL A 338 -3.23 -6.88 18.18
N VAL A 339 -2.01 -7.35 17.95
CA VAL A 339 -1.78 -8.59 17.20
C VAL A 339 -2.32 -9.80 17.96
N ASP A 340 -2.17 -9.82 19.28
CA ASP A 340 -2.70 -10.90 20.13
C ASP A 340 -4.23 -10.86 20.21
N ASP A 341 -4.84 -9.68 20.32
CA ASP A 341 -6.29 -9.47 20.25
C ASP A 341 -6.85 -9.95 18.91
N LEU A 342 -6.18 -9.61 17.80
CA LEU A 342 -6.55 -10.07 16.46
C LEU A 342 -6.45 -11.59 16.32
N ARG A 343 -5.39 -12.20 16.85
CA ARG A 343 -5.23 -13.65 16.86
C ARG A 343 -6.33 -14.32 17.68
N GLN A 344 -6.64 -13.79 18.86
CA GLN A 344 -7.72 -14.31 19.69
C GLN A 344 -9.06 -14.24 18.94
N GLN A 345 -9.41 -13.07 18.38
CA GLN A 345 -10.62 -12.91 17.59
C GLN A 345 -10.66 -13.85 16.39
N SER A 346 -9.53 -14.11 15.73
CA SER A 346 -9.47 -15.05 14.61
C SER A 346 -9.79 -16.49 15.03
N VAL A 347 -9.34 -16.90 16.22
CA VAL A 347 -9.63 -18.23 16.79
C VAL A 347 -11.10 -18.34 17.16
N GLU A 348 -11.66 -17.32 17.80
CA GLU A 348 -13.08 -17.25 18.14
C GLU A 348 -13.96 -17.31 16.88
N VAL A 349 -13.65 -16.48 15.88
CA VAL A 349 -14.36 -16.46 14.59
C VAL A 349 -14.30 -17.82 13.89
N ARG A 350 -13.12 -18.47 13.85
CA ARG A 350 -13.00 -19.80 13.26
C ARG A 350 -13.85 -20.83 14.00
N ASN A 351 -13.84 -20.81 15.34
CA ASN A 351 -14.62 -21.74 16.14
C ASN A 351 -16.12 -21.53 15.96
N GLU A 352 -16.57 -20.27 15.90
CA GLU A 352 -17.97 -19.92 15.64
C GLU A 352 -18.41 -20.32 14.23
N LEU A 353 -17.61 -20.02 13.19
CA LEU A 353 -17.90 -20.44 11.82
C LEU A 353 -17.97 -21.97 11.69
N GLY A 354 -17.01 -22.67 12.30
CA GLY A 354 -17.03 -24.14 12.35
C GLY A 354 -18.24 -24.69 13.11
N GLY A 355 -18.68 -24.01 14.17
CA GLY A 355 -19.90 -24.31 14.91
C GLY A 355 -21.14 -24.16 14.03
N ILE A 356 -21.32 -22.99 13.42
CA ILE A 356 -22.45 -22.66 12.54
C ILE A 356 -22.53 -23.64 11.37
N GLN A 357 -21.41 -23.94 10.70
CA GLN A 357 -21.36 -24.89 9.59
C GLN A 357 -21.74 -26.31 10.02
N ARG A 358 -21.24 -26.79 11.17
CA ARG A 358 -21.62 -28.11 11.70
C ARG A 358 -23.09 -28.18 12.09
N HIS A 359 -23.61 -27.13 12.74
CA HIS A 359 -25.02 -27.05 13.11
C HIS A 359 -25.93 -27.02 11.87
N ALA A 360 -25.59 -26.21 10.87
CA ALA A 360 -26.28 -26.18 9.58
C ALA A 360 -26.23 -27.55 8.89
N ALA A 361 -25.06 -28.19 8.80
CA ALA A 361 -24.93 -29.51 8.17
C ALA A 361 -25.75 -30.59 8.88
N ARG A 362 -25.76 -30.61 10.22
CA ARG A 362 -26.60 -31.52 11.01
C ARG A 362 -28.08 -31.25 10.78
N PHE A 363 -28.50 -29.99 10.80
CA PHE A 363 -29.87 -29.60 10.54
C PHE A 363 -30.32 -30.04 9.14
N TRP A 364 -29.53 -29.74 8.10
CA TRP A 364 -29.84 -30.17 6.73
C TRP A 364 -29.93 -31.68 6.61
N LYS A 365 -28.98 -32.44 7.19
CA LYS A 365 -29.01 -33.90 7.18
C LYS A 365 -30.28 -34.44 7.86
N SER A 366 -30.66 -33.90 9.01
CA SER A 366 -31.88 -34.30 9.72
C SER A 366 -33.14 -33.92 8.95
N SER A 367 -33.21 -32.70 8.41
CA SER A 367 -34.36 -32.22 7.64
C SER A 367 -34.54 -33.01 6.35
N TYR A 368 -33.48 -33.29 5.58
CA TYR A 368 -33.57 -34.16 4.39
C TYR A 368 -34.03 -35.57 4.74
N THR A 369 -33.56 -36.12 5.87
CA THR A 369 -34.00 -37.43 6.34
C THR A 369 -35.48 -37.41 6.69
N LEU A 370 -35.95 -36.37 7.40
CA LEU A 370 -37.35 -36.22 7.80
C LEU A 370 -38.27 -35.95 6.60
N LEU A 371 -37.80 -35.18 5.61
CA LEU A 371 -38.49 -34.96 4.34
C LEU A 371 -38.58 -36.26 3.55
N GLY A 372 -37.49 -37.03 3.48
CA GLY A 372 -37.45 -38.35 2.84
C GLY A 372 -38.40 -39.35 3.49
N PHE A 373 -38.42 -39.42 4.82
CA PHE A 373 -39.38 -40.24 5.57
C PHE A 373 -40.82 -39.75 5.40
N GLY A 374 -41.05 -38.44 5.44
CA GLY A 374 -42.37 -37.83 5.25
C GLY A 374 -42.96 -38.16 3.88
N VAL A 375 -42.17 -37.98 2.81
CA VAL A 375 -42.57 -38.34 1.44
C VAL A 375 -42.79 -39.85 1.30
N SER A 376 -41.92 -40.67 1.87
CA SER A 376 -42.03 -42.14 1.79
C SER A 376 -43.24 -42.69 2.55
N ALA A 377 -43.47 -42.25 3.79
CA ALA A 377 -44.59 -42.69 4.61
C ALA A 377 -45.94 -42.23 4.03
N TYR A 378 -46.00 -41.01 3.47
CA TYR A 378 -47.24 -40.47 2.91
C TYR A 378 -47.57 -41.06 1.53
N GLY A 379 -46.55 -41.36 0.71
CA GLY A 379 -46.70 -42.05 -0.57
C GLY A 379 -47.27 -43.47 -0.43
N VAL A 380 -46.92 -44.16 0.66
CA VAL A 380 -47.50 -45.47 1.01
C VAL A 380 -48.94 -45.34 1.50
N ALA A 381 -49.30 -44.25 2.17
CA ALA A 381 -50.58 -44.12 2.87
C ALA A 381 -51.75 -43.63 2.00
N THR A 382 -51.53 -42.82 0.96
CA THR A 382 -52.64 -42.01 0.40
C THR A 382 -53.01 -42.21 -1.06
N SER A 383 -52.24 -42.92 -1.90
CA SER A 383 -52.57 -43.14 -3.34
C SER A 383 -52.88 -41.88 -4.18
N GLN A 384 -52.82 -40.67 -3.58
CA GLN A 384 -53.26 -39.40 -4.17
C GLN A 384 -52.21 -38.31 -3.88
N VAL A 385 -51.80 -37.62 -4.93
CA VAL A 385 -50.62 -36.71 -4.93
C VAL A 385 -50.93 -35.31 -4.36
N LEU A 386 -52.18 -34.86 -4.41
CA LEU A 386 -52.55 -33.47 -4.11
C LEU A 386 -52.45 -33.05 -2.62
N PRO A 387 -52.94 -33.84 -1.63
CA PRO A 387 -52.82 -33.47 -0.21
C PRO A 387 -51.37 -33.49 0.30
N ALA A 388 -50.50 -34.29 -0.33
CA ALA A 388 -49.10 -34.43 0.03
C ALA A 388 -48.30 -33.11 -0.11
N VAL A 389 -48.70 -32.24 -1.04
CA VAL A 389 -48.05 -30.93 -1.24
C VAL A 389 -48.38 -29.96 -0.10
N GLY A 390 -49.59 -30.03 0.48
CA GLY A 390 -50.02 -29.17 1.58
C GLY A 390 -49.28 -29.44 2.90
N GLY A 391 -48.95 -30.70 3.17
CA GLY A 391 -48.20 -31.10 4.38
C GLY A 391 -46.70 -30.78 4.35
N LEU A 392 -46.13 -30.52 3.16
CA LEU A 392 -44.71 -30.17 3.00
C LEU A 392 -44.44 -28.68 3.19
N LEU A 393 -45.45 -27.81 3.04
CA LEU A 393 -45.30 -26.35 3.20
C LEU A 393 -44.72 -25.92 4.56
N PRO A 394 -45.17 -26.46 5.71
CA PRO A 394 -44.58 -26.10 7.01
C PRO A 394 -43.11 -26.51 7.13
N ILE A 395 -42.71 -27.65 6.55
CA ILE A 395 -41.32 -28.12 6.55
C ILE A 395 -40.46 -27.22 5.68
N ILE A 396 -40.94 -26.83 4.50
CA ILE A 396 -40.26 -25.87 3.61
C ILE A 396 -40.10 -24.52 4.32
N GLN A 397 -41.14 -24.03 4.99
CA GLN A 397 -41.09 -22.77 5.73
C GLN A 397 -40.09 -22.82 6.90
N LEU A 398 -39.98 -23.97 7.58
CA LEU A 398 -39.00 -24.19 8.65
C LEU A 398 -37.56 -24.29 8.11
N ILE A 399 -37.37 -24.84 6.91
CA ILE A 399 -36.09 -24.84 6.21
C ILE A 399 -35.70 -23.42 5.80
N MET A 400 -36.63 -22.64 5.25
CA MET A 400 -36.39 -21.24 4.86
C MET A 400 -36.05 -20.38 6.07
N SER A 401 -36.78 -20.52 7.18
CA SER A 401 -36.51 -19.75 8.40
C SER A 401 -35.16 -20.12 9.01
N HIS A 402 -34.82 -21.41 9.07
CA HIS A 402 -33.51 -21.85 9.57
C HIS A 402 -32.37 -21.37 8.66
N LYS A 403 -32.52 -21.47 7.33
CA LYS A 403 -31.52 -20.95 6.39
C LYS A 403 -31.28 -19.45 6.61
N SER A 404 -32.35 -18.67 6.72
CA SER A 404 -32.25 -17.22 6.99
C SER A 404 -31.61 -16.90 8.36
N GLY A 405 -31.85 -17.74 9.38
CA GLY A 405 -31.22 -17.62 10.69
C GLY A 405 -29.72 -17.89 10.63
N THR A 406 -29.32 -19.00 9.99
CA THR A 406 -27.91 -19.36 9.83
C THR A 406 -27.15 -18.34 8.99
N GLU A 407 -27.78 -17.78 7.95
CA GLU A 407 -27.17 -16.74 7.12
C GLU A 407 -26.92 -15.47 7.95
N ARG A 408 -27.89 -15.03 8.76
CA ARG A 408 -27.72 -13.88 9.67
C ARG A 408 -26.65 -14.10 10.72
N GLU A 409 -26.58 -15.29 11.31
CA GLU A 409 -25.53 -15.64 12.28
C GLU A 409 -24.15 -15.64 11.61
N MET A 410 -24.05 -16.23 10.42
CA MET A 410 -22.83 -16.21 9.64
C MET A 410 -22.42 -14.77 9.30
N GLU A 411 -23.37 -13.93 8.85
CA GLU A 411 -23.13 -12.53 8.52
C GLU A 411 -22.49 -11.78 9.70
N LYS A 412 -23.06 -11.91 10.91
CA LYS A 412 -22.52 -11.31 12.13
C LYS A 412 -21.07 -11.69 12.41
N VAL A 413 -20.72 -12.96 12.16
CA VAL A 413 -19.35 -13.45 12.36
C VAL A 413 -18.42 -12.91 11.26
N THR A 414 -18.90 -12.80 10.02
CA THR A 414 -18.13 -12.25 8.89
C THR A 414 -17.88 -10.75 8.95
N TYR A 415 -18.56 -10.00 9.82
CA TYR A 415 -18.24 -8.59 10.07
C TYR A 415 -17.09 -8.40 11.08
N ARG A 416 -16.71 -9.43 11.84
CA ARG A 416 -15.68 -9.29 12.87
C ARG A 416 -14.29 -9.09 12.27
N PRO A 417 -13.40 -8.29 12.90
CA PRO A 417 -12.07 -8.00 12.34
C PRO A 417 -11.21 -9.27 12.20
N GLY A 418 -11.33 -10.20 13.16
CA GLY A 418 -10.64 -11.49 13.12
C GLY A 418 -10.96 -12.35 11.89
N TYR A 419 -12.08 -12.10 11.18
CA TYR A 419 -12.43 -12.81 9.96
C TYR A 419 -11.41 -12.61 8.83
N VAL A 420 -10.78 -11.42 8.77
CA VAL A 420 -9.73 -11.11 7.79
C VAL A 420 -8.56 -12.09 7.93
N LEU A 421 -8.16 -12.40 9.17
CA LEU A 421 -7.06 -13.32 9.43
C LEU A 421 -7.40 -14.78 9.15
N VAL A 422 -8.65 -15.19 9.43
CA VAL A 422 -9.14 -16.53 9.07
C VAL A 422 -9.07 -16.72 7.56
N LYS A 423 -9.51 -15.71 6.80
CA LYS A 423 -9.46 -15.73 5.34
C LYS A 423 -8.05 -15.70 4.76
N ALA A 424 -7.15 -14.92 5.35
CA ALA A 424 -5.75 -14.92 4.96
C ALA A 424 -5.14 -16.32 5.09
N GLN A 425 -5.43 -17.04 6.18
CA GLN A 425 -4.95 -18.41 6.37
C GLN A 425 -5.57 -19.41 5.40
N GLU A 426 -6.87 -19.30 5.09
CA GLU A 426 -7.52 -20.14 4.08
C GLU A 426 -6.86 -19.99 2.70
N ILE A 427 -6.58 -18.75 2.29
CA ILE A 427 -5.90 -18.45 1.02
C ILE A 427 -4.48 -19.05 1.00
N LEU A 428 -3.74 -18.97 2.11
CA LEU A 428 -2.42 -19.60 2.22
C LEU A 428 -2.50 -21.13 2.17
N ALA A 429 -3.48 -21.73 2.85
CA ALA A 429 -3.64 -23.18 2.92
C ALA A 429 -4.02 -23.81 1.57
N HIS A 430 -4.77 -23.09 0.72
CA HIS A 430 -5.19 -23.58 -0.59
C HIS A 430 -4.11 -23.50 -1.69
N ASN A 431 -2.95 -22.88 -1.40
CA ASN A 431 -1.84 -22.74 -2.36
C ASN A 431 -0.70 -23.76 -2.15
N HIS A 432 -0.83 -24.63 -1.14
CA HIS A 432 0.00 -25.82 -0.96
C HIS A 432 -0.79 -27.06 -1.38
#